data_AF-A0A937WH09-F1
#
_entry.id   AF-A0A937WH09-F1
#
_cell.length_a   1.000
_cell.length_b   1.000
_cell.length_c   1.000
_cell.angle_alpha   90.00
_cell.angle_beta   90.00
_cell.angle_gamma   90.00
#
_symmetry.space_group_name_H-M   'P 1'
#
loop_
_entity.id
_entity.type
_entity.pdbx_description
1 polymer ?
#
loop_
_entity_poly.entity_id
_entity_poly.type
_entity_poly.pdbx_seq_one_letter_code
_entity_poly.pdbx_strand_id
1 'polypeptide(L)' 'MLGTKWGGELVRCYQVRGKNTHDTNIVATMLAHGVTRLVTYNFDDFRRFQEIKLEPICF' A
#
# COMPACT_ATOMS: atom_id res chain seq x y z
N MET A 1 11.86 -4.48 -1.53
CA MET A 1 10.80 -5.20 -2.26
C MET A 1 10.78 -6.62 -1.73
N LEU A 2 9.75 -6.96 -0.95
CA LEU A 2 9.51 -8.36 -0.60
C LEU A 2 9.11 -9.09 -1.89
N GLY A 3 9.75 -10.22 -2.20
CA GLY A 3 9.55 -11.03 -3.41
C GLY A 3 8.20 -11.74 -3.45
N THR A 4 7.11 -11.02 -3.22
CA THR A 4 5.73 -11.51 -3.27
C THR A 4 5.06 -11.05 -4.56
N LYS A 5 4.09 -11.84 -5.07
CA LYS A 5 3.33 -11.52 -6.29
C LYS A 5 2.80 -10.07 -6.32
N TRP A 6 2.33 -9.60 -5.16
CA TRP A 6 1.75 -8.27 -5.00
C TRP A 6 2.77 -7.14 -5.13
N GLY A 7 4.01 -7.34 -4.65
CA GLY A 7 5.04 -6.31 -4.72
C GLY A 7 5.40 -5.95 -6.17
N GLY A 8 5.54 -6.96 -7.04
CA GLY A 8 5.83 -6.75 -8.46
C GLY A 8 4.65 -6.12 -9.21
N GLU A 9 3.43 -6.59 -8.96
CA GLU A 9 2.22 -6.06 -9.59
C GLU A 9 1.97 -4.60 -9.21
N LEU A 10 2.06 -4.26 -7.93
CA LEU A 10 1.85 -2.88 -7.46
C LEU A 10 2.94 -1.93 -7.97
N VAL A 11 4.21 -2.34 -7.96
CA VAL A 11 5.30 -1.52 -8.52
C VAL A 11 5.09 -1.21 -10.00
N ARG A 12 4.58 -2.19 -10.76
CA ARG A 12 4.26 -2.03 -12.19
C ARG A 12 3.04 -1.12 -12.40
N CYS A 13 1.94 -1.36 -11.67
CA CYS A 13 0.70 -0.59 -11.78
C CYS A 13 0.90 0.88 -11.36
N TYR A 14 1.73 1.13 -10.36
CA TYR A 14 1.92 2.45 -9.75
C TYR A 14 3.25 3.14 -10.13
N GLN A 15 4.01 2.58 -11.08
CA GLN A 15 5.31 3.11 -11.56
C GLN A 15 6.23 3.57 -10.42
N VAL A 16 6.35 2.71 -9.42
CA VAL A 16 6.94 3.09 -8.13
C VAL A 16 8.44 3.27 -8.25
N ARG A 17 8.93 4.48 -7.98
CA ARG A 17 10.35 4.84 -7.92
C ARG A 17 10.62 5.75 -6.73
N GLY A 18 11.78 5.62 -6.09
CA GLY A 18 12.21 6.50 -5.00
C GLY A 18 11.29 6.42 -3.77
N LYS A 19 10.82 7.59 -3.30
CA LYS A 19 10.04 7.80 -2.05
C LYS A 19 8.87 6.82 -1.88
N ASN A 20 8.19 6.48 -2.97
CA ASN A 20 6.94 5.69 -2.94
C ASN A 20 7.16 4.18 -2.76
N THR A 21 8.43 3.73 -2.75
CA THR A 21 8.78 2.29 -2.65
C THR A 21 8.42 1.71 -1.29
N HIS A 22 8.49 2.52 -0.23
CA HIS A 22 8.17 2.07 1.12
C HIS A 22 6.66 1.80 1.27
N ASP A 23 5.82 2.77 0.90
CA ASP A 23 4.36 2.66 1.02
C ASP A 23 3.81 1.52 0.16
N THR A 24 4.37 1.34 -1.04
CA THR A 24 4.01 0.21 -1.92
C THR A 24 4.34 -1.14 -1.29
N ASN A 25 5.48 -1.26 -0.59
CA ASN A 25 5.81 -2.50 0.12
C ASN A 25 4.84 -2.77 1.28
N ILE A 26 4.38 -1.73 1.98
CA ILE A 26 3.36 -1.85 3.04
C ILE A 26 2.08 -2.43 2.44
N VAL A 27 1.57 -1.83 1.35
CA VAL A 27 0.36 -2.32 0.68
C VAL A 27 0.54 -3.73 0.13
N ALA A 28 1.68 -4.03 -0.50
CA ALA A 28 1.99 -5.38 -0.99
C ALA A 28 1.95 -6.43 0.12
N THR A 29 2.51 -6.08 1.29
CA THR A 29 2.52 -6.96 2.46
C THR A 29 1.11 -7.15 3.00
N MET A 30 0.33 -6.07 3.11
CA MET A 30 -1.07 -6.14 3.52
C MET A 30 -1.87 -7.11 2.63
N LEU A 31 -1.79 -6.95 1.31
CA LEU A 31 -2.50 -7.81 0.35
C LEU A 31 -1.99 -9.26 0.37
N ALA A 32 -0.70 -9.48 0.61
CA ALA A 32 -0.14 -10.82 0.76
C ALA A 32 -0.74 -11.57 1.97
N HIS A 33 -1.12 -10.85 3.02
CA HIS A 33 -1.71 -11.39 4.23
C HIS A 33 -3.24 -11.22 4.30
N GLY A 34 -3.90 -10.79 3.22
CA GLY A 34 -5.36 -10.61 3.18
C GLY A 34 -5.88 -9.42 3.99
N VAL A 35 -5.00 -8.50 4.39
CA VAL A 35 -5.36 -7.25 5.07
C VAL A 35 -5.72 -6.21 4.02
N THR A 36 -6.93 -5.65 4.10
CA THR A 36 -7.42 -4.68 3.10
C THR A 36 -7.85 -3.35 3.72
N ARG A 37 -7.69 -3.17 5.04
CA ARG A 37 -8.05 -1.93 5.74
C ARG A 37 -6.83 -1.35 6.43
N LEU A 38 -6.55 -0.06 6.21
CA LEU A 38 -5.42 0.64 6.80
C LEU A 38 -5.91 1.85 7.59
N VAL A 39 -5.53 1.90 8.86
CA VAL A 39 -5.64 3.09 9.70
C VAL A 39 -4.27 3.75 9.71
N THR A 40 -4.18 5.00 9.28
CA THR A 40 -2.91 5.74 9.21
C THR A 40 -3.15 7.24 9.29
N TYR A 41 -2.20 7.97 9.88
CA TYR A 41 -2.16 9.43 9.80
C TYR A 41 -1.69 9.92 8.43
N ASN A 42 -0.99 9.08 7.66
CA ASN A 42 -0.46 9.42 6.35
C ASN A 42 -1.47 9.12 5.24
N PHE A 43 -2.70 9.61 5.38
CA PHE A 43 -3.83 9.24 4.50
C PHE A 43 -3.50 9.55 3.03
N ASP A 44 -2.86 10.69 2.76
CA ASP A 44 -2.60 11.19 1.41
C ASP A 44 -1.67 10.29 0.60
N ASP A 45 -0.61 9.77 1.20
CA ASP A 45 0.36 8.91 0.50
C ASP A 45 -0.28 7.56 0.10
N PHE A 46 -1.29 7.10 0.83
CA PHE A 46 -1.97 5.83 0.56
C PHE A 46 -3.25 5.96 -0.29
N ARG A 47 -3.77 7.16 -0.51
CA ARG A 47 -5.00 7.40 -1.32
C ARG A 47 -4.93 6.82 -2.74
N ARG A 48 -3.73 6.66 -3.28
CA ARG A 48 -3.48 6.11 -4.62
C ARG A 48 -3.75 4.62 -4.74
N PHE A 49 -3.73 3.86 -3.65
CA PHE A 49 -3.86 2.40 -3.67
C PHE A 49 -5.33 1.99 -3.56
N GLN A 50 -5.93 1.60 -4.68
CA GLN A 50 -7.34 1.22 -4.75
C GLN A 50 -7.63 -0.14 -4.12
N GLU A 51 -6.60 -0.95 -3.89
CA GLU A 51 -6.68 -2.30 -3.33
C GLU A 51 -6.93 -2.32 -1.82
N ILE A 52 -6.77 -1.18 -1.14
CA ILE A 52 -6.99 -1.02 0.29
C ILE A 52 -8.01 0.06 0.59
N LYS A 53 -8.73 -0.09 1.69
CA LYS A 53 -9.61 0.92 2.25
C LYS A 53 -8.91 1.66 3.38
N LEU A 54 -8.86 2.98 3.27
CA LEU A 54 -8.39 3.82 4.36
C LEU A 54 -9.52 4.07 5.35
N GLU A 55 -9.27 3.78 6.62
CA GLU A 55 -10.20 4.03 7.71
C GLU A 55 -9.76 5.29 8.47
N PRO A 56 -10.69 6.23 8.74
CA PRO A 56 -10.37 7.45 9.48
C PRO A 56 -10.01 7.12 10.92
N ILE A 57 -9.10 7.91 11.50
CA ILE A 57 -8.84 7.87 12.93
C ILE A 57 -9.89 8.73 13.62
N CYS A 58 -10.70 8.13 14.49
CA CYS A 58 -11.60 8.87 15.39
C CYS A 58 -10.87 9.09 16.72
N PHE A 59 -10.74 10.35 17.16
CA PHE A 59 -10.31 10.73 18.50
C PHE A 59 -11.48 11.33 19.27
#